data_AF-A0A940AK11-F1
#
_entry.id   AF-A0A940AK11-F1
#
_cell.length_a   1.000
_cell.length_b   1.000
_cell.length_c   1.000
_cell.angle_alpha   90.00
_cell.angle_beta   90.00
_cell.angle_gamma   90.00
#
_symmetry.space_group_name_H-M   'P 1'
#
loop_
_entity.id
_entity.type
_entity.pdbx_description
1 polymer ?
#
loop_
_entity_poly.entity_id
_entity_poly.type
_entity_poly.pdbx_seq_one_letter_code
_entity_poly.pdbx_strand_id
1 'polypeptide(L)'
;MSIERRLAAKERALKARRKAFWKKAGPILIIAAAVLLVWGVYALNKSLTEINYSKGITKDGKIKGYNAKDCLNGLPNLDSIDIKVEEVTDELVGERIEKQMKSLIESKNGTETSEETGEDKKDEEPVDYDALLTDAWVEEYASTYLGDYYEHTAEGFKKAIKDIVTDEKRSAAETDIDTYLKENTTVKTYPWTFTRNLRKLIPDAEEKQYKSLYEAYGLTFDFDSYVESTYGSYTSYRKQVKERAKEQTHVVLIWLAVGDELGVTATEADVKAWKVLDLGDTAKDEDKEEYWKLAVEEYGLPYLMMDYRVDAAHKALYNKVLGPAE
;
A
#
# COMPACT_ATOMS: atom_id res chain seq x y z
N MET A 1 -22.12 -39.60 -20.08
CA MET A 1 -21.72 -39.01 -18.78
C MET A 1 -22.64 -37.81 -18.54
N SER A 2 -23.51 -37.83 -17.52
CA SER A 2 -24.57 -36.82 -17.36
C SER A 2 -23.98 -35.42 -17.15
N ILE A 3 -24.68 -34.40 -17.65
CA ILE A 3 -24.30 -32.98 -17.57
C ILE A 3 -24.00 -32.58 -16.11
N GLU A 4 -24.72 -33.14 -15.16
CA GLU A 4 -24.53 -32.98 -13.72
C GLU A 4 -23.16 -33.48 -13.23
N ARG A 5 -22.63 -34.59 -13.77
CA ARG A 5 -21.29 -35.09 -13.41
C ARG A 5 -20.18 -34.20 -13.98
N ARG A 6 -20.41 -33.54 -15.12
CA ARG A 6 -19.48 -32.57 -15.71
C ARG A 6 -19.48 -31.24 -14.94
N LEU A 7 -20.63 -30.79 -14.43
CA LEU A 7 -20.75 -29.63 -13.55
C LEU A 7 -20.08 -29.87 -12.18
N ALA A 8 -20.35 -31.02 -11.54
CA ALA A 8 -19.74 -31.37 -10.27
C ALA A 8 -18.20 -31.53 -10.35
N ALA A 9 -17.69 -32.02 -11.50
CA ALA A 9 -16.25 -32.09 -11.74
C ALA A 9 -15.61 -30.70 -11.92
N LYS A 10 -16.29 -29.78 -12.63
CA LYS A 10 -15.84 -28.38 -12.78
C LYS A 10 -15.85 -27.62 -11.45
N GLU A 11 -16.87 -27.81 -10.61
CA GLU A 11 -16.91 -27.18 -9.27
C GLU A 11 -15.82 -27.71 -8.33
N ARG A 12 -15.53 -29.02 -8.38
CA ARG A 12 -14.43 -29.60 -7.59
C ARG A 12 -13.07 -29.10 -8.08
N ALA A 13 -12.87 -28.97 -9.40
CA ALA A 13 -11.66 -28.39 -9.97
C ALA A 13 -11.49 -26.91 -9.63
N LEU A 14 -12.57 -26.12 -9.64
CA LEU A 14 -12.56 -24.71 -9.23
C LEU A 14 -12.30 -24.54 -7.72
N LYS A 15 -12.91 -25.38 -6.86
CA LYS A 15 -12.63 -25.37 -5.42
C LYS A 15 -11.18 -25.78 -5.11
N ALA A 16 -10.62 -26.73 -5.85
CA ALA A 16 -9.21 -27.12 -5.72
C ALA A 16 -8.26 -26.01 -6.19
N ARG A 17 -8.55 -25.34 -7.32
CA ARG A 17 -7.78 -24.20 -7.82
C ARG A 17 -7.85 -22.98 -6.90
N ARG A 18 -9.03 -22.64 -6.36
CA ARG A 18 -9.17 -21.58 -5.34
C ARG A 18 -8.40 -21.90 -4.07
N LYS A 19 -8.45 -23.14 -3.58
CA LYS A 19 -7.71 -23.55 -2.38
C LYS A 19 -6.19 -23.55 -2.58
N ALA A 20 -5.72 -23.85 -3.80
CA ALA A 20 -4.30 -23.76 -4.17
C ALA A 20 -3.82 -22.31 -4.35
N PHE A 21 -4.67 -21.45 -4.93
CA PHE A 21 -4.43 -20.02 -5.06
C PHE A 21 -4.34 -19.34 -3.69
N TRP A 22 -5.30 -19.57 -2.78
CA TRP A 22 -5.28 -19.03 -1.42
C TRP A 22 -4.13 -19.57 -0.55
N LYS A 23 -3.60 -20.77 -0.82
CA LYS A 23 -2.43 -21.31 -0.12
C LYS A 23 -1.11 -20.65 -0.52
N LYS A 24 -1.03 -20.06 -1.72
CA LYS A 24 0.17 -19.42 -2.27
C LYS A 24 0.09 -17.89 -2.27
N ALA A 25 -1.08 -17.32 -2.54
CA ALA A 25 -1.33 -15.87 -2.56
C ALA A 25 -1.74 -15.30 -1.19
N GLY A 26 -2.17 -16.14 -0.25
CA GLY A 26 -2.62 -15.72 1.08
C GLY A 26 -1.62 -14.87 1.87
N PRO A 27 -0.31 -15.21 1.92
CA PRO A 27 0.69 -14.38 2.60
C PRO A 27 1.00 -13.06 1.88
N ILE A 28 0.99 -13.08 0.53
CA ILE A 28 1.34 -11.92 -0.31
C ILE A 28 0.20 -10.88 -0.31
N LEU A 29 -1.05 -11.34 -0.29
CA LEU A 29 -2.22 -10.47 -0.12
C LEU A 29 -2.32 -9.86 1.28
N ILE A 30 -1.71 -10.45 2.31
CA ILE A 30 -1.69 -9.88 3.66
C ILE A 30 -0.74 -8.68 3.76
N ILE A 31 0.39 -8.70 3.02
CA ILE A 31 1.34 -7.58 2.95
C ILE A 31 0.78 -6.46 2.06
N ALA A 32 0.21 -6.81 0.89
CA ALA A 32 -0.51 -5.84 0.06
C ALA A 32 -1.73 -5.23 0.77
N ALA A 33 -2.45 -6.02 1.58
CA ALA A 33 -3.54 -5.51 2.42
C ALA A 33 -3.05 -4.64 3.58
N ALA A 34 -1.83 -4.81 4.09
CA ALA A 34 -1.29 -3.92 5.13
C ALA A 34 -0.96 -2.52 4.56
N VAL A 35 -0.40 -2.46 3.35
CA VAL A 35 -0.15 -1.21 2.61
C VAL A 35 -1.46 -0.59 2.11
N LEU A 36 -2.39 -1.40 1.60
CA LEU A 36 -3.74 -0.97 1.20
C LEU A 36 -4.68 -0.68 2.38
N LEU A 37 -4.35 -1.03 3.62
CA LEU A 37 -5.12 -0.61 4.80
C LEU A 37 -4.70 0.79 5.28
N VAL A 38 -3.49 1.24 4.92
CA VAL A 38 -3.05 2.63 5.14
C VAL A 38 -3.58 3.53 4.02
N TRP A 39 -3.54 3.08 2.76
CA TRP A 39 -4.05 3.85 1.60
C TRP A 39 -5.55 3.66 1.31
N GLY A 40 -6.13 2.49 1.57
CA GLY A 40 -7.55 2.20 1.27
C GLY A 40 -8.54 2.81 2.27
N VAL A 41 -8.06 3.26 3.42
CA VAL A 41 -8.84 4.06 4.39
C VAL A 41 -8.99 5.50 3.93
N TYR A 42 -8.17 5.96 2.97
CA TYR A 42 -8.06 7.34 2.54
C TYR A 42 -9.20 7.84 1.63
N ALA A 43 -9.76 7.00 0.76
CA ALA A 43 -10.52 7.51 -0.39
C ALA A 43 -12.06 7.58 -0.24
N LEU A 44 -12.68 6.82 0.65
CA LEU A 44 -14.14 6.62 0.56
C LEU A 44 -14.74 6.27 1.92
N ASN A 45 -15.25 7.24 2.67
CA ASN A 45 -16.26 6.93 3.70
C ASN A 45 -17.13 8.11 4.15
N LYS A 46 -18.40 8.06 3.77
CA LYS A 46 -19.46 8.90 4.34
C LYS A 46 -20.59 7.99 4.84
N SER A 47 -20.42 7.33 5.99
CA SER A 47 -21.55 6.95 6.85
C SER A 47 -21.14 6.61 8.28
N LEU A 48 -21.87 7.24 9.22
CA LEU A 48 -21.63 7.28 10.66
C LEU A 48 -22.23 6.07 11.39
N THR A 49 -21.36 5.28 11.98
CA THR A 49 -21.54 4.66 13.31
C THR A 49 -20.36 5.11 14.17
N GLU A 50 -20.53 5.19 15.50
CA GLU A 50 -19.59 5.75 16.50
C GLU A 50 -18.22 5.04 16.57
N ILE A 51 -17.44 5.07 15.50
CA ILE A 51 -16.09 4.56 15.45
C ILE A 51 -15.17 5.59 16.10
N ASN A 52 -14.63 5.27 17.27
CA ASN A 52 -13.70 6.15 17.96
C ASN A 52 -12.26 5.69 17.72
N TYR A 53 -11.67 6.14 16.60
CA TYR A 53 -10.26 5.89 16.26
C TYR A 53 -9.31 6.44 17.33
N SER A 54 -9.68 7.57 17.95
CA SER A 54 -8.94 8.25 19.01
C SER A 54 -8.93 7.53 20.37
N LYS A 55 -9.67 6.41 20.51
CA LYS A 55 -9.79 5.71 21.80
C LYS A 55 -8.48 5.03 22.20
N GLY A 56 -7.93 5.47 23.33
CA GLY A 56 -6.66 4.99 23.85
C GLY A 56 -5.46 5.80 23.35
N ILE A 57 -5.70 6.94 22.69
CA ILE A 57 -4.69 7.86 22.19
C ILE A 57 -4.82 9.20 22.94
N THR A 58 -3.71 9.87 23.20
CA THR A 58 -3.64 11.20 23.82
C THR A 58 -3.69 12.29 22.74
N LYS A 59 -3.91 13.55 23.16
CA LYS A 59 -4.02 14.68 22.21
C LYS A 59 -2.75 14.92 21.39
N ASP A 60 -1.59 14.50 21.88
CA ASP A 60 -0.28 14.55 21.20
C ASP A 60 0.04 13.27 20.40
N GLY A 61 -0.97 12.44 20.11
CA GLY A 61 -0.81 11.25 19.29
C GLY A 61 -0.05 10.10 19.95
N LYS A 62 0.10 10.09 21.29
CA LYS A 62 0.73 8.99 22.03
C LYS A 62 -0.31 7.97 22.49
N ILE A 63 0.14 6.75 22.74
CA ILE A 63 -0.73 5.72 23.34
C ILE A 63 -0.93 6.04 24.82
N LYS A 64 -2.19 6.19 25.24
CA LYS A 64 -2.54 6.63 26.60
C LYS A 64 -2.04 5.66 27.66
N GLY A 65 -1.14 6.14 28.51
CA GLY A 65 -0.59 5.40 29.64
C GLY A 65 0.59 4.49 29.30
N TYR A 66 1.14 4.60 28.09
CA TYR A 66 2.27 3.80 27.64
C TYR A 66 3.31 4.67 26.94
N ASN A 67 4.59 4.41 27.21
CA ASN A 67 5.69 4.86 26.35
C ASN A 67 5.98 3.74 25.34
N ALA A 68 6.10 4.08 24.05
CA ALA A 68 6.25 3.09 23.00
C ALA A 68 7.53 2.25 23.15
N LYS A 69 8.66 2.89 23.53
CA LYS A 69 9.95 2.24 23.76
C LYS A 69 9.89 1.25 24.92
N ASP A 70 9.19 1.59 26.00
CA ASP A 70 9.02 0.71 27.17
C ASP A 70 8.14 -0.52 26.90
N CYS A 71 7.30 -0.46 25.85
CA CYS A 71 6.46 -1.56 25.39
C CYS A 71 7.22 -2.59 24.54
N LEU A 72 8.47 -2.32 24.16
CA LEU A 72 9.30 -3.16 23.28
C LEU A 72 10.44 -3.81 24.09
N ASN A 73 10.98 -4.93 23.60
CA ASN A 73 12.21 -5.54 24.15
C ASN A 73 13.48 -4.86 23.59
N GLY A 74 13.46 -3.53 23.52
CA GLY A 74 14.49 -2.73 22.85
C GLY A 74 14.13 -2.39 21.40
N LEU A 75 14.71 -1.30 20.91
CA LEU A 75 14.72 -0.89 19.51
C LEU A 75 16.14 -1.13 18.96
N PRO A 76 16.31 -1.62 17.73
CA PRO A 76 17.62 -1.70 17.09
C PRO A 76 18.32 -0.33 17.08
N ASN A 77 19.65 -0.34 17.08
CA ASN A 77 20.40 0.90 16.92
C ASN A 77 20.16 1.46 15.50
N LEU A 78 19.45 2.58 15.42
CA LEU A 78 19.09 3.19 14.14
C LEU A 78 20.31 3.62 13.31
N ASP A 79 21.43 3.95 13.96
CA ASP A 79 22.69 4.29 13.28
C ASP A 79 23.42 3.08 12.68
N SER A 80 22.99 1.86 13.02
CA SER A 80 23.58 0.62 12.51
C SER A 80 22.84 0.02 11.33
N ILE A 81 21.73 0.64 10.89
CA ILE A 81 20.97 0.21 9.73
C ILE A 81 21.74 0.63 8.47
N ASP A 82 22.34 -0.34 7.77
CA ASP A 82 23.04 -0.16 6.49
C ASP A 82 22.25 -0.87 5.38
N ILE A 83 21.19 -0.21 4.91
CA ILE A 83 20.39 -0.62 3.75
C ILE A 83 20.65 0.42 2.67
N LYS A 84 20.96 -0.05 1.45
CA LYS A 84 21.31 0.82 0.32
C LYS A 84 20.23 0.74 -0.74
N VAL A 85 19.97 1.89 -1.37
CA VAL A 85 19.20 1.92 -2.60
C VAL A 85 20.08 1.33 -3.71
N GLU A 86 19.56 0.34 -4.43
CA GLU A 86 20.24 -0.21 -5.59
C GLU A 86 20.42 0.89 -6.66
N GLU A 87 21.59 0.93 -7.28
CA GLU A 87 21.89 1.92 -8.31
C GLU A 87 21.01 1.71 -9.55
N VAL A 88 20.44 2.80 -10.06
CA VAL A 88 19.68 2.81 -11.31
C VAL A 88 20.65 3.03 -12.47
N THR A 89 20.97 1.95 -13.18
CA THR A 89 21.85 1.98 -14.34
C THR A 89 21.08 2.25 -15.63
N ASP A 90 21.75 2.84 -16.63
CA ASP A 90 21.15 3.06 -17.95
C ASP A 90 20.74 1.75 -18.64
N GLU A 91 21.45 0.66 -18.38
CA GLU A 91 21.11 -0.69 -18.86
C GLU A 91 19.75 -1.15 -18.31
N LEU A 92 19.53 -1.01 -16.99
CA LEU A 92 18.27 -1.37 -16.36
C LEU A 92 17.10 -0.52 -16.89
N VAL A 93 17.34 0.77 -17.10
CA VAL A 93 16.35 1.70 -17.68
C VAL A 93 16.05 1.31 -19.12
N GLY A 94 17.07 0.97 -19.91
CA GLY A 94 16.92 0.45 -21.28
C GLY A 94 16.04 -0.80 -21.33
N GLU A 95 16.34 -1.81 -20.53
CA GLU A 95 15.52 -3.04 -20.45
C GLU A 95 14.05 -2.74 -20.08
N ARG A 96 13.83 -1.77 -19.17
CA ARG A 96 12.48 -1.35 -18.76
C ARG A 96 11.75 -0.62 -19.89
N ILE A 97 12.44 0.22 -20.64
CA ILE A 97 11.91 0.90 -21.83
C ILE A 97 11.46 -0.12 -22.86
N GLU A 98 12.33 -1.07 -23.25
CA GLU A 98 12.00 -2.09 -24.25
C GLU A 98 10.75 -2.89 -23.85
N LYS A 99 10.69 -3.33 -22.60
CA LYS A 99 9.55 -4.07 -22.06
C LYS A 99 8.26 -3.24 -22.10
N GLN A 100 8.33 -1.95 -21.76
CA GLN A 100 7.18 -1.07 -21.76
C GLN A 100 6.71 -0.76 -23.18
N MET A 101 7.64 -0.50 -24.11
CA MET A 101 7.34 -0.27 -25.52
C MET A 101 6.63 -1.48 -26.13
N LYS A 102 7.16 -2.69 -25.90
CA LYS A 102 6.54 -3.94 -26.33
C LYS A 102 5.11 -4.07 -25.81
N SER A 103 4.90 -3.85 -24.51
CA SER A 103 3.58 -3.94 -23.89
C SER A 103 2.57 -2.93 -24.47
N LEU A 104 3.01 -1.71 -24.79
CA LEU A 104 2.15 -0.67 -25.37
C LEU A 104 1.76 -1.00 -26.82
N ILE A 105 2.71 -1.52 -27.60
CA ILE A 105 2.46 -1.97 -28.98
C ILE A 105 1.46 -3.15 -28.99
N GLU A 106 1.70 -4.17 -28.15
CA GLU A 106 0.81 -5.33 -28.02
C GLU A 106 -0.61 -4.92 -27.59
N SER A 107 -0.72 -4.03 -26.60
CA SER A 107 -2.00 -3.51 -26.12
C SER A 107 -2.77 -2.75 -27.20
N LYS A 108 -2.09 -1.96 -28.04
CA LYS A 108 -2.75 -1.16 -29.08
C LYS A 108 -3.16 -2.00 -30.29
N ASN A 109 -2.34 -2.99 -30.64
CA ASN A 109 -2.59 -3.86 -31.79
C ASN A 109 -3.55 -5.00 -31.47
N GLY A 110 -3.91 -5.20 -30.20
CA GLY A 110 -4.83 -6.26 -29.77
C GLY A 110 -4.24 -7.67 -29.91
N THR A 111 -2.91 -7.77 -30.04
CA THR A 111 -2.18 -9.04 -30.11
C THR A 111 -1.73 -9.43 -28.70
N GLU A 112 -2.48 -10.33 -28.05
CA GLU A 112 -1.98 -11.05 -26.87
C GLU A 112 -1.04 -12.16 -27.35
N THR A 113 0.28 -11.96 -27.22
CA THR A 113 1.23 -13.05 -27.39
C THR A 113 1.19 -13.89 -26.10
N SER A 114 0.40 -14.97 -26.10
CA SER A 114 0.49 -15.96 -25.03
C SER A 114 1.91 -16.53 -25.03
N GLU A 115 2.55 -16.64 -23.86
CA GLU A 115 3.74 -17.49 -23.70
C GLU A 115 3.36 -18.93 -24.08
N GLU A 116 3.42 -19.27 -25.37
CA GLU A 116 3.30 -20.63 -25.83
C GLU A 116 4.58 -21.36 -25.47
N THR A 117 4.43 -22.27 -24.51
CA THR A 117 5.39 -23.31 -24.21
C THR A 117 5.66 -24.14 -25.46
N GLY A 118 6.81 -23.89 -26.07
CA GLY A 118 7.55 -24.86 -26.89
C GLY A 118 6.87 -25.31 -28.17
N GLU A 119 6.92 -24.48 -29.21
CA GLU A 119 7.05 -24.94 -30.61
C GLU A 119 7.67 -23.80 -31.45
N ASP A 120 8.62 -24.18 -32.31
CA ASP A 120 9.44 -23.38 -33.24
C ASP A 120 9.24 -21.85 -33.26
N LYS A 121 10.09 -21.14 -32.51
CA LYS A 121 10.35 -19.71 -32.77
C LYS A 121 10.99 -19.60 -34.14
N LYS A 122 10.26 -19.09 -35.13
CA LYS A 122 10.89 -18.41 -36.26
C LYS A 122 11.81 -17.34 -35.67
N ASP A 123 13.02 -17.24 -36.22
CA ASP A 123 13.94 -16.16 -35.93
C ASP A 123 13.27 -14.82 -36.31
N GLU A 124 12.47 -14.27 -35.42
CA GLU A 124 12.03 -12.88 -35.49
C GLU A 124 13.28 -12.03 -35.30
N GLU A 125 13.59 -11.20 -36.30
CA GLU A 125 14.70 -10.27 -36.21
C GLU A 125 14.58 -9.46 -34.91
N PRO A 126 15.70 -9.26 -34.18
CA PRO A 126 15.67 -8.46 -32.97
C PRO A 126 15.12 -7.08 -33.30
N VAL A 127 14.02 -6.71 -32.65
CA VAL A 127 13.40 -5.40 -32.79
C VAL A 127 14.33 -4.39 -32.12
N ASP A 128 14.84 -3.43 -32.89
CA ASP A 128 15.62 -2.31 -32.38
C ASP A 128 14.67 -1.25 -31.79
N TYR A 129 14.40 -1.38 -30.49
CA TYR A 129 13.49 -0.48 -29.78
C TYR A 129 14.04 0.94 -29.63
N ASP A 130 15.37 1.09 -29.57
CA ASP A 130 16.01 2.41 -29.52
C ASP A 130 15.77 3.20 -30.81
N ALA A 131 15.82 2.53 -31.97
CA ALA A 131 15.48 3.14 -33.24
C ALA A 131 13.97 3.46 -33.37
N LEU A 132 13.10 2.71 -32.69
CA LEU A 132 11.66 2.93 -32.68
C LEU A 132 11.22 4.05 -31.74
N LEU A 133 11.96 4.31 -30.67
CA LEU A 133 11.62 5.30 -29.66
C LEU A 133 11.85 6.72 -30.20
N THR A 134 10.80 7.26 -30.82
CA THR A 134 10.75 8.60 -31.40
C THR A 134 9.61 9.40 -30.78
N ASP A 135 9.65 10.74 -30.90
CA ASP A 135 8.54 11.60 -30.42
C ASP A 135 7.20 11.23 -31.06
N ALA A 136 7.21 10.82 -32.34
CA ALA A 136 6.02 10.34 -33.02
C ALA A 136 5.50 9.03 -32.42
N TRP A 137 6.39 8.11 -32.05
CA TRP A 137 5.99 6.88 -31.36
C TRP A 137 5.40 7.19 -29.97
N VAL A 138 6.01 8.10 -29.22
CA VAL A 138 5.50 8.50 -27.90
C VAL A 138 4.12 9.12 -28.03
N GLU A 139 3.93 10.05 -28.98
CA GLU A 139 2.63 10.66 -29.23
C GLU A 139 1.56 9.63 -29.59
N GLU A 140 1.96 8.61 -30.34
CA GLU A 140 1.06 7.57 -30.83
C GLU A 140 0.72 6.49 -29.78
N TYR A 141 1.65 6.13 -28.89
CA TYR A 141 1.54 4.95 -28.00
C TYR A 141 1.63 5.27 -26.51
N ALA A 142 2.32 6.34 -26.12
CA ALA A 142 2.70 6.60 -24.72
C ALA A 142 2.15 7.91 -24.14
N SER A 143 1.47 8.76 -24.93
CA SER A 143 0.93 10.03 -24.42
C SER A 143 -0.01 9.87 -23.21
N THR A 144 -0.88 8.86 -23.21
CA THR A 144 -1.74 8.58 -22.05
C THR A 144 -0.94 8.05 -20.85
N TYR A 145 0.17 7.36 -21.10
CA TYR A 145 1.03 6.83 -20.04
C TYR A 145 1.81 7.94 -19.32
N LEU A 146 2.28 8.94 -20.07
CA LEU A 146 3.01 10.08 -19.53
C LEU A 146 2.12 11.03 -18.73
N GLY A 147 0.87 11.19 -19.16
CA GLY A 147 -0.06 12.15 -18.56
C GLY A 147 0.52 13.57 -18.56
N ASP A 148 0.02 14.43 -17.67
CA ASP A 148 0.41 15.85 -17.64
C ASP A 148 1.76 16.11 -16.94
N TYR A 149 2.40 15.07 -16.39
CA TYR A 149 3.60 15.19 -15.55
C TYR A 149 4.90 15.17 -16.34
N TYR A 150 4.88 14.62 -17.55
CA TYR A 150 6.07 14.46 -18.39
C TYR A 150 5.84 15.07 -19.77
N GLU A 151 6.92 15.53 -20.39
CA GLU A 151 6.86 15.95 -21.78
C GLU A 151 6.54 14.76 -22.67
N HIS A 152 5.64 14.94 -23.65
CA HIS A 152 5.22 13.92 -24.60
C HIS A 152 6.27 13.71 -25.70
N THR A 153 7.50 13.38 -25.30
CA THR A 153 8.68 13.18 -26.15
C THR A 153 9.40 11.89 -25.80
N ALA A 154 10.30 11.42 -26.67
CA ALA A 154 11.15 10.26 -26.38
C ALA A 154 11.96 10.43 -25.10
N GLU A 155 12.51 11.63 -24.88
CA GLU A 155 13.28 11.95 -23.66
C GLU A 155 12.38 12.04 -22.43
N GLY A 156 11.16 12.60 -22.56
CA GLY A 156 10.17 12.60 -21.49
C GLY A 156 9.75 11.17 -21.10
N PHE A 157 9.61 10.27 -22.06
CA PHE A 157 9.35 8.85 -21.80
C PHE A 157 10.51 8.16 -21.08
N LYS A 158 11.76 8.35 -21.53
CA LYS A 158 12.95 7.82 -20.83
C LYS A 158 13.02 8.33 -19.39
N LYS A 159 12.77 9.61 -19.18
CA LYS A 159 12.73 10.22 -17.85
C LYS A 159 11.66 9.59 -16.97
N ALA A 160 10.43 9.47 -17.47
CA ALA A 160 9.34 8.83 -16.72
C ALA A 160 9.68 7.40 -16.29
N ILE A 161 10.28 6.61 -17.19
CA ILE A 161 10.73 5.26 -16.85
C ILE A 161 11.85 5.28 -15.81
N LYS A 162 12.84 6.17 -15.94
CA LYS A 162 13.92 6.32 -14.97
C LYS A 162 13.39 6.70 -13.59
N ASP A 163 12.46 7.64 -13.52
CA ASP A 163 11.86 8.10 -12.27
C ASP A 163 11.08 6.95 -11.61
N ILE A 164 10.29 6.19 -12.37
CA ILE A 164 9.58 4.99 -11.90
C ILE A 164 10.55 3.93 -11.35
N VAL A 165 11.63 3.62 -12.09
CA VAL A 165 12.61 2.63 -11.64
C VAL A 165 13.30 3.11 -10.35
N THR A 166 13.62 4.41 -10.27
CA THR A 166 14.21 5.02 -9.08
C THR A 166 13.29 4.89 -7.87
N ASP A 167 12.01 5.23 -8.03
CA ASP A 167 11.00 5.11 -6.98
C ASP A 167 10.78 3.65 -6.55
N GLU A 168 10.78 2.70 -7.49
CA GLU A 168 10.69 1.26 -7.20
C GLU A 168 11.88 0.78 -6.36
N LYS A 169 13.11 1.17 -6.71
CA LYS A 169 14.31 0.80 -5.96
C LYS A 169 14.32 1.42 -4.56
N ARG A 170 13.91 2.68 -4.45
CA ARG A 170 13.80 3.35 -3.14
C ARG A 170 12.74 2.68 -2.28
N SER A 171 11.54 2.43 -2.83
CA SER A 171 10.44 1.78 -2.12
C SER A 171 10.81 0.37 -1.63
N ALA A 172 11.61 -0.37 -2.40
CA ALA A 172 12.15 -1.66 -1.98
C ALA A 172 13.08 -1.51 -0.76
N ALA A 173 13.99 -0.54 -0.78
CA ALA A 173 14.88 -0.26 0.35
C ALA A 173 14.11 0.20 1.60
N GLU A 174 13.07 1.01 1.44
CA GLU A 174 12.16 1.41 2.53
C GLU A 174 11.44 0.18 3.14
N THR A 175 11.00 -0.76 2.29
CA THR A 175 10.39 -2.03 2.73
C THR A 175 11.39 -2.91 3.49
N ASP A 176 12.66 -2.91 3.09
CA ASP A 176 13.71 -3.65 3.79
C ASP A 176 13.99 -3.05 5.18
N ILE A 177 13.94 -1.72 5.32
CA ILE A 177 14.04 -1.04 6.63
C ILE A 177 12.88 -1.46 7.54
N ASP A 178 11.65 -1.42 7.03
CA ASP A 178 10.44 -1.81 7.77
C ASP A 178 10.52 -3.27 8.24
N THR A 179 10.95 -4.15 7.34
CA THR A 179 11.13 -5.58 7.63
C THR A 179 12.20 -5.79 8.68
N TYR A 180 13.36 -5.15 8.53
CA TYR A 180 14.45 -5.21 9.49
C TYR A 180 13.98 -4.79 10.89
N LEU A 181 13.30 -3.66 11.02
CA LEU A 181 12.80 -3.17 12.30
C LEU A 181 11.81 -4.15 12.93
N LYS A 182 10.87 -4.67 12.13
CA LYS A 182 9.85 -5.61 12.59
C LYS A 182 10.43 -6.95 13.04
N GLU A 183 11.42 -7.47 12.34
CA GLU A 183 12.07 -8.76 12.66
C GLU A 183 13.02 -8.66 13.85
N ASN A 184 13.65 -7.50 14.03
CA ASN A 184 14.62 -7.26 15.12
C ASN A 184 14.01 -6.56 16.34
N THR A 185 12.69 -6.35 16.35
CA THR A 185 11.95 -5.80 17.49
C THR A 185 10.87 -6.77 17.93
N THR A 186 10.66 -6.89 19.24
CA THR A 186 9.54 -7.68 19.77
C THR A 186 8.78 -6.89 20.83
N VAL A 187 7.46 -7.09 20.88
CA VAL A 187 6.59 -6.43 21.88
C VAL A 187 6.72 -7.12 23.23
N LYS A 188 7.17 -6.37 24.23
CA LYS A 188 7.16 -6.77 25.65
C LYS A 188 5.75 -6.69 26.23
N THR A 189 5.00 -5.63 25.92
CA THR A 189 3.65 -5.42 26.46
C THR A 189 2.78 -4.66 25.47
N TYR A 190 1.63 -5.26 25.13
CA TYR A 190 0.63 -4.63 24.27
C TYR A 190 -0.26 -3.67 25.06
N PRO A 191 -0.37 -2.39 24.66
CA PRO A 191 -1.31 -1.43 25.24
C PRO A 191 -2.77 -1.89 25.07
N TRP A 192 -3.33 -2.51 26.11
CA TRP A 192 -4.59 -3.26 26.00
C TRP A 192 -5.75 -2.44 25.44
N THR A 193 -5.92 -1.18 25.90
CA THR A 193 -7.02 -0.32 25.43
C THR A 193 -6.91 -0.02 23.94
N PHE A 194 -5.71 0.30 23.46
CA PHE A 194 -5.43 0.61 22.07
C PHE A 194 -5.57 -0.63 21.18
N THR A 195 -4.91 -1.74 21.53
CA THR A 195 -5.00 -3.01 20.77
C THR A 195 -6.44 -3.54 20.73
N ARG A 196 -7.19 -3.42 21.83
CA ARG A 196 -8.61 -3.80 21.85
C ARG A 196 -9.45 -2.87 20.98
N ASN A 197 -9.09 -1.59 20.87
CA ASN A 197 -9.76 -0.67 19.98
C ASN A 197 -9.53 -1.07 18.53
N LEU A 198 -8.28 -1.27 18.10
CA LEU A 198 -7.94 -1.74 16.74
C LEU A 198 -8.71 -3.00 16.34
N ARG A 199 -8.85 -3.97 17.25
CA ARG A 199 -9.64 -5.18 17.00
C ARG A 199 -11.11 -4.90 16.63
N LYS A 200 -11.68 -3.79 17.12
CA LYS A 200 -13.03 -3.35 16.77
C LYS A 200 -13.05 -2.55 15.47
N LEU A 201 -12.03 -1.73 15.24
CA LEU A 201 -11.93 -0.89 14.04
C LEU A 201 -11.74 -1.71 12.76
N ILE A 202 -10.96 -2.80 12.83
CA ILE A 202 -10.59 -3.57 11.63
C ILE A 202 -11.83 -4.09 10.87
N PRO A 203 -12.79 -4.80 11.49
CA PRO A 203 -13.97 -5.27 10.76
C PRO A 203 -14.82 -4.14 10.18
N ASP A 204 -15.03 -3.08 10.95
CA ASP A 204 -15.85 -1.95 10.52
C ASP A 204 -15.20 -1.23 9.32
N ALA A 205 -13.88 -1.06 9.33
CA ALA A 205 -13.13 -0.48 8.22
C ALA A 205 -13.18 -1.36 6.97
N GLU A 206 -13.00 -2.68 7.12
CA GLU A 206 -13.06 -3.63 6.00
C GLU A 206 -14.45 -3.68 5.37
N GLU A 207 -15.50 -3.80 6.18
CA GLU A 207 -16.87 -3.82 5.69
C GLU A 207 -17.19 -2.57 4.88
N LYS A 208 -16.82 -1.39 5.40
CA LYS A 208 -17.00 -0.12 4.72
C LYS A 208 -16.22 -0.04 3.40
N GLN A 209 -14.94 -0.40 3.41
CA GLN A 209 -14.09 -0.39 2.22
C GLN A 209 -14.67 -1.27 1.11
N TYR A 210 -15.04 -2.51 1.43
CA TYR A 210 -15.59 -3.43 0.45
C TYR A 210 -16.99 -3.03 -0.01
N LYS A 211 -17.84 -2.52 0.90
CA LYS A 211 -19.15 -2.01 0.54
C LYS A 211 -19.03 -0.86 -0.46
N SER A 212 -18.17 0.12 -0.18
CA SER A 212 -17.95 1.24 -1.09
C SER A 212 -17.40 0.80 -2.44
N LEU A 213 -16.47 -0.17 -2.46
CA LEU A 213 -15.93 -0.72 -3.70
C LEU A 213 -17.03 -1.36 -4.55
N TYR A 214 -17.88 -2.20 -3.94
CA TYR A 214 -18.97 -2.86 -4.65
C TYR A 214 -20.03 -1.89 -5.14
N GLU A 215 -20.40 -0.90 -4.31
CA GLU A 215 -21.35 0.15 -4.69
C GLU A 215 -20.86 0.94 -5.91
N ALA A 216 -19.55 1.21 -6.02
CA ALA A 216 -18.96 1.86 -7.19
C ALA A 216 -19.15 1.07 -8.51
N TYR A 217 -19.31 -0.26 -8.43
CA TYR A 217 -19.61 -1.12 -9.57
C TYR A 217 -21.11 -1.47 -9.68
N GLY A 218 -21.99 -0.83 -8.89
CA GLY A 218 -23.42 -1.13 -8.87
C GLY A 218 -23.75 -2.51 -8.30
N LEU A 219 -22.85 -3.09 -7.51
CA LEU A 219 -23.01 -4.40 -6.88
C LEU A 219 -23.39 -4.24 -5.41
N THR A 220 -24.10 -5.23 -4.88
CA THR A 220 -24.37 -5.34 -3.44
C THR A 220 -23.26 -6.15 -2.76
N PHE A 221 -22.73 -5.63 -1.64
CA PHE A 221 -21.78 -6.34 -0.81
C PHE A 221 -22.47 -6.93 0.43
N ASP A 222 -22.24 -8.22 0.66
CA ASP A 222 -22.60 -8.91 1.89
C ASP A 222 -21.32 -9.35 2.61
N PHE A 223 -21.04 -8.69 3.73
CA PHE A 223 -19.83 -8.91 4.50
C PHE A 223 -19.79 -10.32 5.11
N ASP A 224 -20.93 -10.88 5.52
CA ASP A 224 -20.97 -12.21 6.11
C ASP A 224 -20.62 -13.27 5.05
N SER A 225 -21.18 -13.14 3.85
CA SER A 225 -20.84 -13.99 2.70
C SER A 225 -19.36 -13.88 2.32
N TYR A 226 -18.80 -12.67 2.32
CA TYR A 226 -17.36 -12.46 2.11
C TYR A 226 -16.54 -13.18 3.18
N VAL A 227 -16.90 -13.01 4.45
CA VAL A 227 -16.19 -13.62 5.59
C VAL A 227 -16.21 -15.14 5.51
N GLU A 228 -17.37 -15.74 5.23
CA GLU A 228 -17.48 -17.19 5.07
C GLU A 228 -16.70 -17.71 3.87
N SER A 229 -16.74 -17.03 2.73
CA SER A 229 -16.06 -17.46 1.52
C SER A 229 -14.53 -17.37 1.61
N THR A 230 -14.01 -16.33 2.27
CA THR A 230 -12.57 -16.04 2.39
C THR A 230 -11.95 -16.74 3.59
N TYR A 231 -12.62 -16.71 4.75
CA TYR A 231 -12.07 -17.20 6.02
C TYR A 231 -12.69 -18.53 6.49
N GLY A 232 -13.72 -19.02 5.79
CA GLY A 232 -14.43 -20.26 6.11
C GLY A 232 -15.40 -20.17 7.29
N SER A 233 -15.19 -19.23 8.21
CA SER A 233 -16.13 -18.92 9.29
C SER A 233 -15.84 -17.56 9.92
N TYR A 234 -16.86 -16.98 10.54
CA TYR A 234 -16.73 -15.76 11.32
C TYR A 234 -15.80 -15.93 12.55
N THR A 235 -15.72 -17.14 13.12
CA THR A 235 -14.78 -17.47 14.20
C THR A 235 -13.33 -17.42 13.72
N SER A 236 -13.03 -18.01 12.56
CA SER A 236 -11.71 -17.94 11.92
C SER A 236 -11.33 -16.49 11.62
N TYR A 237 -12.26 -15.72 11.06
CA TYR A 237 -12.07 -14.30 10.78
C TYR A 237 -11.75 -13.50 12.06
N ARG A 238 -12.54 -13.66 13.13
CA ARG A 238 -12.27 -12.98 14.42
C ARG A 238 -10.92 -13.35 15.03
N LYS A 239 -10.44 -14.59 14.84
CA LYS A 239 -9.10 -14.99 15.27
C LYS A 239 -8.03 -14.22 14.48
N GLN A 240 -8.19 -14.09 13.17
CA GLN A 240 -7.26 -13.31 12.34
C GLN A 240 -7.30 -11.82 12.66
N VAL A 241 -8.49 -11.23 12.87
CA VAL A 241 -8.63 -9.84 13.32
C VAL A 241 -7.87 -9.59 14.63
N LYS A 242 -7.90 -10.53 15.57
CA LYS A 242 -7.14 -10.41 16.83
C LYS A 242 -5.63 -10.40 16.61
N GLU A 243 -5.10 -11.26 15.74
CA GLU A 243 -3.67 -11.28 15.44
C GLU A 243 -3.25 -10.05 14.62
N ARG A 244 -4.05 -9.61 13.64
CA ARG A 244 -3.82 -8.36 12.90
C ARG A 244 -3.82 -7.13 13.79
N ALA A 245 -4.74 -7.04 14.76
CA ALA A 245 -4.74 -5.94 15.73
C ALA A 245 -3.46 -5.88 16.58
N LYS A 246 -2.90 -7.05 16.95
CA LYS A 246 -1.60 -7.10 17.63
C LYS A 246 -0.48 -6.70 16.68
N GLU A 247 -0.47 -7.21 15.46
CA GLU A 247 0.56 -6.87 14.47
C GLU A 247 0.57 -5.37 14.16
N GLN A 248 -0.59 -4.75 13.94
CA GLN A 248 -0.71 -3.30 13.80
C GLN A 248 -0.25 -2.57 15.06
N THR A 249 -0.58 -3.07 16.25
CA THR A 249 -0.04 -2.48 17.49
C THR A 249 1.49 -2.57 17.53
N HIS A 250 2.07 -3.69 17.11
CA HIS A 250 3.52 -3.87 17.07
C HIS A 250 4.18 -2.83 16.16
N VAL A 251 3.67 -2.68 14.94
CA VAL A 251 4.17 -1.70 13.96
C VAL A 251 4.04 -0.27 14.50
N VAL A 252 2.89 0.11 15.05
CA VAL A 252 2.70 1.45 15.64
C VAL A 252 3.65 1.69 16.80
N LEU A 253 3.90 0.70 17.67
CA LEU A 253 4.86 0.82 18.76
C LEU A 253 6.29 1.02 18.26
N ILE A 254 6.71 0.29 17.23
CA ILE A 254 8.02 0.48 16.60
C ILE A 254 8.15 1.91 16.11
N TRP A 255 7.22 2.40 15.28
CA TRP A 255 7.33 3.70 14.65
C TRP A 255 7.18 4.88 15.61
N LEU A 256 6.35 4.76 16.63
CA LEU A 256 6.31 5.76 17.70
C LEU A 256 7.63 5.79 18.49
N ALA A 257 8.27 4.63 18.73
CA ALA A 257 9.57 4.58 19.42
C ALA A 257 10.71 5.12 18.54
N VAL A 258 10.72 4.82 17.24
CA VAL A 258 11.63 5.41 16.25
C VAL A 258 11.46 6.93 16.22
N GLY A 259 10.22 7.41 16.12
CA GLY A 259 9.91 8.84 16.12
C GLY A 259 10.39 9.53 17.39
N ASP A 260 10.15 8.94 18.56
CA ASP A 260 10.66 9.47 19.84
C ASP A 260 12.21 9.52 19.86
N GLU A 261 12.90 8.52 19.28
CA GLU A 261 14.37 8.47 19.21
C GLU A 261 14.96 9.49 18.22
N LEU A 262 14.25 9.76 17.12
CA LEU A 262 14.62 10.75 16.12
C LEU A 262 14.14 12.18 16.46
N GLY A 263 13.46 12.36 17.59
CA GLY A 263 12.95 13.67 18.01
C GLY A 263 11.76 14.18 17.21
N VAL A 264 11.01 13.29 16.56
CA VAL A 264 9.79 13.63 15.81
C VAL A 264 8.71 14.13 16.77
N THR A 265 8.23 15.34 16.49
CA THR A 265 7.11 15.97 17.20
C THR A 265 6.00 16.30 16.21
N ALA A 266 4.80 16.51 16.72
CA ALA A 266 3.64 16.85 15.90
C ALA A 266 2.88 17.99 16.56
N THR A 267 2.55 19.01 15.78
CA THR A 267 1.56 20.02 16.13
C THR A 267 0.31 19.83 15.26
N GLU A 268 -0.83 20.36 15.72
CA GLU A 268 -2.06 20.33 14.93
C GLU A 268 -1.88 21.02 13.56
N ALA A 269 -1.04 22.06 13.49
CA ALA A 269 -0.73 22.74 12.24
C ALA A 269 0.01 21.82 11.26
N ASP A 270 0.98 21.03 11.75
CA ASP A 270 1.72 20.07 10.92
C ASP A 270 0.80 18.97 10.39
N VAL A 271 -0.07 18.44 11.26
CA VAL A 271 -1.05 17.40 10.89
C VAL A 271 -2.05 17.93 9.88
N LYS A 272 -2.54 19.16 10.07
CA LYS A 272 -3.45 19.79 9.12
C LYS A 272 -2.76 19.99 7.76
N ALA A 273 -1.54 20.52 7.76
CA ALA A 273 -0.78 20.73 6.52
C ALA A 273 -0.57 19.40 5.79
N TRP A 274 -0.10 18.36 6.49
CA TRP A 274 0.04 17.01 5.94
C TRP A 274 -1.27 16.46 5.39
N LYS A 275 -2.37 16.61 6.12
CA LYS A 275 -3.65 16.03 5.74
C LYS A 275 -4.25 16.69 4.49
N VAL A 276 -4.09 18.01 4.32
CA VAL A 276 -4.66 18.72 3.16
C VAL A 276 -3.79 18.65 1.90
N LEU A 277 -2.55 18.15 1.99
CA LEU A 277 -1.69 17.92 0.81
C LEU A 277 -2.36 17.01 -0.22
N ASP A 278 -3.18 16.08 0.24
CA ASP A 278 -3.84 15.12 -0.62
C ASP A 278 -4.88 15.72 -1.58
N LEU A 279 -5.31 16.97 -1.34
CA LEU A 279 -6.15 17.72 -2.28
C LEU A 279 -5.36 18.37 -3.41
N GLY A 280 -4.03 18.37 -3.31
CA GLY A 280 -3.12 19.06 -4.23
C GLY A 280 -3.02 20.56 -3.97
N ASP A 281 -1.98 21.17 -4.55
CA ASP A 281 -1.67 22.58 -4.34
C ASP A 281 -2.70 23.53 -4.95
N THR A 282 -3.43 23.09 -5.97
CA THR A 282 -4.43 23.87 -6.69
C THR A 282 -5.79 23.93 -5.99
N ALA A 283 -6.00 23.14 -4.93
CA ALA A 283 -7.23 23.17 -4.15
C ALA A 283 -7.37 24.50 -3.39
N LYS A 284 -8.60 25.03 -3.35
CA LYS A 284 -8.91 26.29 -2.66
C LYS A 284 -8.79 26.13 -1.15
N ASP A 285 -8.50 27.22 -0.45
CA ASP A 285 -8.38 27.22 1.00
C ASP A 285 -9.68 26.80 1.71
N GLU A 286 -10.84 27.13 1.16
CA GLU A 286 -12.12 26.69 1.72
C GLU A 286 -12.29 25.17 1.64
N ASP A 287 -11.90 24.55 0.52
CA ASP A 287 -11.97 23.10 0.31
C ASP A 287 -11.01 22.37 1.25
N LYS A 288 -9.80 22.91 1.44
CA LYS A 288 -8.80 22.41 2.40
C LYS A 288 -9.32 22.47 3.84
N GLU A 289 -10.01 23.55 4.20
CA GLU A 289 -10.60 23.72 5.54
C GLU A 289 -11.78 22.76 5.77
N GLU A 290 -12.64 22.57 4.78
CA GLU A 290 -13.76 21.61 4.87
C GLU A 290 -13.23 20.18 4.98
N TYR A 291 -12.25 19.81 4.16
CA TYR A 291 -11.61 18.49 4.21
C TYR A 291 -10.96 18.21 5.57
N TRP A 292 -10.24 19.19 6.13
CA TRP A 292 -9.69 19.09 7.48
C TRP A 292 -10.76 18.82 8.54
N LYS A 293 -11.87 19.57 8.51
CA LYS A 293 -12.98 19.38 9.46
C LYS A 293 -13.59 18.00 9.35
N LEU A 294 -13.81 17.51 8.13
CA LEU A 294 -14.32 16.16 7.88
C LEU A 294 -13.35 15.09 8.43
N ALA A 295 -12.05 15.24 8.18
CA ALA A 295 -11.05 14.32 8.71
C ALA A 295 -11.03 14.30 10.25
N VAL A 296 -11.12 15.47 10.90
CA VAL A 296 -11.18 15.56 12.37
C VAL A 296 -12.49 14.97 12.91
N GLU A 297 -13.62 15.17 12.24
CA GLU A 297 -14.90 14.59 12.64
C GLU A 297 -14.89 13.05 12.50
N GLU A 298 -14.33 12.53 11.41
CA GLU A 298 -14.31 11.09 11.11
C GLU A 298 -13.32 10.32 11.99
N TYR A 299 -12.07 10.79 12.10
CA TYR A 299 -11.01 10.05 12.77
C TYR A 299 -10.70 10.58 14.19
N GLY A 300 -10.99 11.86 14.44
CA GLY A 300 -10.58 12.55 15.65
C GLY A 300 -9.10 12.95 15.62
N LEU A 301 -8.83 14.17 16.09
CA LEU A 301 -7.49 14.75 16.11
C LEU A 301 -6.43 13.85 16.78
N PRO A 302 -6.66 13.21 17.94
CA PRO A 302 -5.67 12.31 18.55
C PRO A 302 -5.17 11.20 17.61
N TYR A 303 -6.07 10.59 16.82
CA TYR A 303 -5.69 9.57 15.86
C TYR A 303 -4.85 10.17 14.72
N LEU A 304 -5.29 11.28 14.13
CA LEU A 304 -4.55 11.98 13.07
C LEU A 304 -3.15 12.41 13.54
N MET A 305 -3.01 12.83 14.79
CA MET A 305 -1.72 13.14 15.41
C MET A 305 -0.82 11.91 15.53
N MET A 306 -1.36 10.75 15.90
CA MET A 306 -0.59 9.51 15.96
C MET A 306 -0.16 9.08 14.56
N ASP A 307 -1.06 9.15 13.58
CA ASP A 307 -0.83 8.75 12.19
C ASP A 307 0.27 9.60 11.54
N TYR A 308 0.18 10.92 11.66
CA TYR A 308 1.23 11.83 11.23
C TYR A 308 2.57 11.55 11.90
N ARG A 309 2.59 11.22 13.20
CA ARG A 309 3.85 10.89 13.89
C ARG A 309 4.50 9.61 13.37
N VAL A 310 3.70 8.64 12.96
CA VAL A 310 4.19 7.43 12.31
C VAL A 310 4.78 7.78 10.94
N ASP A 311 4.03 8.50 10.09
CA ASP A 311 4.51 8.95 8.77
C ASP A 311 5.78 9.81 8.85
N ALA A 312 5.83 10.76 9.79
CA ALA A 312 7.00 11.60 10.01
C ALA A 312 8.20 10.80 10.54
N ALA A 313 7.98 9.74 11.32
CA ALA A 313 9.03 8.84 11.76
C ALA A 313 9.58 7.97 10.62
N HIS A 314 8.71 7.48 9.74
CA HIS A 314 9.10 6.81 8.49
C HIS A 314 9.99 7.72 7.66
N LYS A 315 9.50 8.92 7.31
CA LYS A 315 10.25 9.91 6.52
C LYS A 315 11.59 10.27 7.15
N ALA A 316 11.62 10.50 8.47
CA ALA A 316 12.84 10.85 9.18
C ALA A 316 13.87 9.70 9.13
N LEU A 317 13.44 8.45 9.33
CA LEU A 317 14.35 7.31 9.29
C LEU A 317 14.81 7.00 7.86
N TYR A 318 13.91 7.01 6.88
CA TYR A 318 14.27 6.77 5.48
C TYR A 318 15.24 7.82 4.97
N ASN A 319 15.02 9.10 5.27
CA ASN A 319 15.98 10.15 4.91
C ASN A 319 17.32 9.99 5.61
N LYS A 320 17.32 9.49 6.85
CA LYS A 320 18.55 9.21 7.60
C LYS A 320 19.35 8.05 7.01
N VAL A 321 18.68 6.98 6.58
CA VAL A 321 19.33 5.75 6.09
C VAL A 321 19.64 5.81 4.59
N LEU A 322 18.69 6.29 3.79
CA LEU A 322 18.74 6.27 2.32
C LEU A 322 19.12 7.62 1.70
N GLY A 323 19.21 8.69 2.49
CA GLY A 323 19.29 10.06 2.00
C GLY A 323 17.91 10.63 1.61
N PRO A 324 17.81 11.94 1.33
CA PRO A 324 16.56 12.57 0.91
C PRO A 324 16.03 11.91 -0.37
N ALA A 325 14.70 11.86 -0.53
CA ALA A 325 14.09 11.62 -1.85
C ALA A 325 14.39 12.84 -2.74
N GLU A 326 14.84 12.61 -3.96
CA GLU A 326 15.14 13.66 -4.94
C GLU A 326 13.91 14.16 -5.70
#